data_AF-A0A098EPH8-F1
#
_entry.id   AF-A0A098EPH8-F1
#
_cell.length_a   1.000
_cell.length_b   1.000
_cell.length_c   1.000
_cell.angle_alpha   90.00
_cell.angle_beta   90.00
_cell.angle_gamma   90.00
#
_symmetry.space_group_name_H-M   'P 1'
#
loop_
_entity.id
_entity.type
_entity.pdbx_description
1 polymer ?
#
loop_
_entity_poly.entity_id
_entity_poly.type
_entity_poly.pdbx_seq_one_letter_code
_entity_poly.pdbx_strand_id
1 'polypeptide(L)' 'MADVSTDFIGHLRTYGERELRRLIQAYEQAGGIVWPKMHEHIVELAATYPIDIAEFAIKSGSEEYLEMARAALNEA' A
#
# COMPACT_ATOMS: atom_id res chain seq x y z
N MET A 1 9.06 -15.43 0.56
CA MET A 1 8.81 -14.30 1.47
C MET A 1 8.17 -13.20 0.66
N ALA A 2 7.07 -12.62 1.15
CA ALA A 2 6.45 -11.45 0.50
C ALA A 2 7.27 -10.18 0.79
N ASP A 3 7.02 -9.12 0.04
CA ASP A 3 7.58 -7.79 0.29
C ASP A 3 7.01 -7.19 1.57
N VAL A 4 7.87 -6.82 2.53
CA VAL A 4 7.48 -6.26 3.84
C VAL A 4 6.79 -4.90 3.73
N SER A 5 6.93 -4.22 2.59
CA SER A 5 6.38 -2.88 2.33
C SER A 5 4.86 -2.82 2.46
N THR A 6 4.15 -3.94 2.23
CA THR A 6 2.69 -4.01 2.36
C THR A 6 2.21 -3.65 3.76
N ASP A 7 2.97 -4.02 4.79
CA ASP A 7 2.61 -3.79 6.20
C ASP A 7 2.70 -2.30 6.59
N PHE A 8 3.38 -1.48 5.80
CA PHE A 8 3.53 -0.04 6.01
C PHE A 8 2.41 0.78 5.35
N ILE A 9 1.69 0.23 4.37
CA ILE A 9 0.67 0.94 3.60
C ILE A 9 -0.45 1.47 4.49
N GLY A 10 -0.91 0.68 5.47
CA GLY A 10 -1.94 1.11 6.42
C GLY A 10 -1.52 2.35 7.22
N HIS A 11 -0.26 2.40 7.65
CA HIS A 11 0.30 3.54 8.36
C HIS A 11 0.43 4.77 7.44
N LEU A 12 0.92 4.58 6.20
CA LEU A 12 0.98 5.63 5.19
C LEU A 12 -0.40 6.25 4.94
N ARG A 13 -1.43 5.44 4.68
CA ARG A 13 -2.79 5.94 4.40
C ARG A 13 -3.43 6.67 5.58
N THR A 14 -3.09 6.28 6.80
CA THR A 14 -3.67 6.86 8.01
C THR A 14 -2.97 8.14 8.44
N TYR A 15 -1.64 8.21 8.32
CA TYR A 15 -0.83 9.27 8.91
C TYR A 15 0.01 10.09 7.91
N GLY A 16 0.07 9.67 6.65
CA GLY A 16 0.81 10.34 5.58
C GLY A 16 2.32 10.08 5.58
N GLU A 17 3.00 10.56 4.53
CA GLU A 17 4.41 10.27 4.27
C GLU A 17 5.39 10.70 5.38
N ARG A 18 5.09 11.81 6.07
CA ARG A 18 5.97 12.29 7.14
C ARG A 18 6.06 11.26 8.27
N GLU A 19 4.94 10.67 8.66
CA GLU A 19 4.91 9.64 9.68
C GLU A 19 5.40 8.29 9.13
N LEU A 20 5.20 8.00 7.84
CA LEU A 20 5.84 6.85 7.18
C LEU A 20 7.38 6.90 7.31
N ARG A 21 8.01 8.06 7.05
CA ARG A 21 9.47 8.23 7.23
C ARG A 21 9.91 7.95 8.67
N ARG A 22 9.14 8.40 9.66
CA ARG A 22 9.41 8.12 11.08
C ARG A 22 9.25 6.64 11.43
N LEU A 23 8.23 5.98 10.88
CA LEU A 23 8.03 4.55 11.06
C LEU A 23 9.20 3.74 10.46
N ILE A 24 9.66 4.07 9.26
CA ILE A 24 10.81 3.40 8.62
C ILE A 24 12.08 3.58 9.46
N GLN A 25 12.33 4.78 9.99
CA GLN A 25 13.46 5.04 10.88
C GLN A 25 13.38 4.22 12.18
N ALA A 26 12.19 4.17 12.81
CA ALA A 26 11.99 3.37 14.01
C ALA A 26 12.15 1.86 13.73
N TYR A 27 11.68 1.39 12.57
CA TYR A 27 11.85 0.01 12.12
C TYR A 27 13.32 -0.34 11.91
N GLU A 28 14.11 0.53 11.27
CA GLU A 28 15.56 0.38 11.11
C GLU A 28 16.28 0.32 12.47
N GLN A 29 15.95 1.25 13.38
CA GLN A 29 16.53 1.29 14.73
C GLN A 29 16.21 0.04 15.56
N ALA A 30 15.08 -0.61 15.29
CA ALA A 30 14.68 -1.88 15.91
C ALA A 30 15.36 -3.10 15.26
N GLY A 31 16.21 -2.92 14.24
CA GLY A 31 16.91 -3.99 13.52
C GLY A 31 16.18 -4.49 12.27
N GLY A 32 15.13 -3.79 11.82
CA GLY A 32 14.45 -4.06 10.57
C GLY A 32 15.32 -3.75 9.34
N ILE A 33 15.16 -4.54 8.28
CA ILE A 33 15.91 -4.34 7.03
C ILE A 33 15.24 -3.23 6.22
N VAL A 34 15.99 -2.16 5.93
CA VAL A 34 15.56 -1.04 5.08
C VAL A 34 16.49 -0.89 3.88
N TRP A 35 16.05 -0.16 2.86
CA TRP A 35 16.84 0.16 1.67
C TRP A 35 16.65 1.62 1.25
N PRO A 36 17.56 2.21 0.45
CA PRO A 36 17.56 3.65 0.15
C PRO A 36 16.27 4.21 -0.47
N LYS A 37 15.46 3.37 -1.12
CA LYS A 37 14.20 3.77 -1.77
C LYS A 37 12.96 3.14 -1.14
N MET A 38 13.05 2.70 0.12
CA MET A 38 11.94 2.01 0.78
C MET A 38 10.71 2.91 0.92
N HIS A 39 10.93 4.18 1.23
CA HIS A 39 9.85 5.15 1.34
C HIS A 39 9.10 5.32 0.01
N GLU A 40 9.83 5.62 -1.06
CA GLU A 40 9.27 5.78 -2.40
C GLU A 40 8.57 4.51 -2.87
N HIS A 41 9.20 3.35 -2.65
CA HIS A 41 8.60 2.06 -2.98
C HIS A 41 7.27 1.83 -2.26
N ILE A 42 7.17 2.13 -0.96
CA ILE A 42 5.90 2.01 -0.22
C ILE A 42 4.84 2.97 -0.76
N VAL A 43 5.23 4.20 -1.15
CA VAL A 43 4.30 5.18 -1.75
C VAL A 43 3.77 4.68 -3.10
N GLU A 44 4.66 4.22 -3.98
CA GLU A 44 4.27 3.66 -5.28
C GLU A 44 3.42 2.39 -5.12
N LEU A 45 3.80 1.51 -4.20
CA LEU A 45 3.01 0.30 -3.89
C LEU A 45 1.63 0.65 -3.34
N ALA A 46 1.50 1.70 -2.52
CA ALA A 46 0.20 2.14 -2.03
C ALA A 46 -0.70 2.69 -3.14
N ALA A 47 -0.13 3.21 -4.23
CA ALA A 47 -0.85 3.68 -5.41
C ALA A 47 -1.41 2.54 -6.26
N THR A 48 -0.89 1.31 -6.15
CA THR A 48 -1.41 0.14 -6.87
C THR A 48 -2.67 -0.47 -6.24
N TYR A 49 -3.27 0.20 -5.26
CA TYR A 49 -4.49 -0.24 -4.57
C TYR A 49 -5.69 -0.60 -5.47
N PRO A 50 -5.87 -0.04 -6.68
CA PRO A 50 -6.97 -0.45 -7.56
C PRO A 50 -6.88 -1.93 -7.93
N ILE A 51 -5.68 -2.51 -7.96
CA ILE A 51 -5.46 -3.94 -8.23
C ILE A 51 -6.07 -4.79 -7.11
N ASP A 52 -5.86 -4.42 -5.84
CA ASP A 52 -6.41 -5.16 -4.69
C ASP A 52 -7.95 -5.14 -4.69
N ILE A 53 -8.55 -3.99 -5.03
CA ILE A 53 -10.01 -3.84 -5.16
C ILE A 53 -10.53 -4.73 -6.29
N ALA A 54 -9.88 -4.70 -7.46
CA ALA A 54 -10.26 -5.52 -8.61
C ALA A 54 -10.16 -7.02 -8.31
N GLU A 55 -9.07 -7.46 -7.68
CA GLU A 55 -8.90 -8.86 -7.27
C GLU A 55 -10.00 -9.31 -6.31
N PHE A 56 -10.31 -8.48 -5.31
CA PHE A 56 -11.38 -8.77 -4.37
C PHE A 56 -12.75 -8.82 -5.05
N ALA A 57 -13.04 -7.88 -5.95
CA ALA A 57 -14.29 -7.83 -6.72
C ALA A 57 -14.49 -9.12 -7.53
N ILE A 58 -13.47 -9.55 -8.28
CA ILE A 58 -13.53 -10.76 -9.12
C ILE A 58 -13.73 -12.01 -8.25
N LYS A 59 -12.99 -12.13 -7.13
CA LYS A 59 -13.06 -13.31 -6.25
C LYS A 59 -14.38 -13.37 -5.46
N SER A 60 -14.94 -12.23 -5.07
CA SER A 60 -16.16 -12.15 -4.27
C SER A 60 -17.44 -12.18 -5.10
N GLY A 61 -17.38 -11.78 -6.38
CA GLY A 61 -18.57 -11.57 -7.21
C GLY A 61 -19.42 -10.38 -6.76
N SER A 62 -18.87 -9.46 -5.96
CA SER A 62 -19.59 -8.28 -5.47
C SER A 62 -19.66 -7.19 -6.52
N GLU A 63 -20.88 -6.85 -6.96
CA GLU A 63 -21.12 -5.77 -7.92
C GLU A 63 -20.66 -4.41 -7.40
N GLU A 64 -20.82 -4.15 -6.09
CA GLU A 64 -20.34 -2.91 -5.45
C GLU A 64 -18.82 -2.76 -5.59
N TYR A 65 -18.07 -3.83 -5.33
CA TYR A 65 -16.62 -3.81 -5.48
C TYR A 65 -16.17 -3.79 -6.95
N LEU A 66 -16.97 -4.35 -7.87
CA LEU A 66 -16.69 -4.23 -9.31
C LEU A 66 -16.77 -2.77 -9.77
N GLU A 67 -17.79 -2.02 -9.33
CA GLU A 67 -17.90 -0.59 -9.65
C GLU A 67 -16.80 0.23 -8.98
N MET A 68 -16.44 -0.06 -7.72
CA MET A 68 -15.29 0.57 -7.06
C MET A 68 -13.98 0.31 -7.81
N ALA A 69 -13.75 -0.92 -8.28
CA ALA A 69 -12.56 -1.28 -9.05
C ALA A 69 -12.48 -0.51 -10.37
N ARG A 70 -13.59 -0.41 -11.11
CA ARG A 70 -13.67 0.35 -12.36
C ARG A 70 -13.35 1.82 -12.15
N ALA A 71 -13.92 2.43 -11.10
CA ALA A 71 -13.65 3.83 -10.76
C ALA A 71 -12.16 4.03 -10.42
N ALA A 72 -11.62 3.23 -9.51
CA ALA A 72 -10.24 3.35 -9.04
C ALA A 72 -9.19 3.13 -10.16
N LEU A 73 -9.46 2.23 -11.12
CA LEU A 73 -8.56 1.96 -12.25
C LEU A 73 -8.57 3.06 -13.32
N ASN A 74 -9.64 3.85 -13.42
CA ASN A 74 -9.73 4.94 -14.40
C ASN A 74 -9.12 6.25 -13.87
N GLU A 75 -8.90 6.37 -12.56
CA GLU A 75 -8.26 7.52 -11.92
C GLU A 75 -6.73 7.39 -11.82
N ALA A 76 -6.21 6.16 -11.94
CA ALA A 76 -4.78 5.83 -11.85
C ALA A 76 -4.07 5.93 -13.21
#